data_AF-A0A1I4MJ97-F1
#
_entry.id   AF-A0A1I4MJ97-F1
#
_cell.length_a   1.000
_cell.length_b   1.000
_cell.length_c   1.000
_cell.angle_alpha   90.00
_cell.angle_beta   90.00
_cell.angle_gamma   90.00
#
_symmetry.space_group_name_H-M   'P 1'
#
loop_
_entity.id
_entity.type
_entity.pdbx_description
1 polymer ?
#
loop_
_entity_poly.entity_id
_entity_poly.type
_entity_poly.pdbx_seq_one_letter_code
_entity_poly.pdbx_strand_id
1 'polypeptide(L)'
;MTRAFYAMPRLQQTAFRRAVAAVRDSHPGTTSAERAFLALDVDRRTIERTHTLELHARIAERLALTPEADRAGIEAALFGKAAHTAEATPAGTGLPVVASFW
;
A
#
# COMPACT_ATOMS: atom_id res chain seq x y z
N MET A 1 -4.97 6.82 -19.67
CA MET A 1 -3.63 6.50 -19.15
C MET A 1 -3.69 5.22 -18.30
N THR A 2 -3.52 4.04 -18.88
CA THR A 2 -3.57 2.74 -18.15
C THR A 2 -2.20 2.07 -17.99
N ARG A 3 -1.19 2.56 -18.72
CA ARG A 3 0.15 1.96 -18.80
C ARG A 3 0.90 1.95 -17.47
N ALA A 4 0.73 3.00 -16.64
CA ALA A 4 1.36 3.10 -15.32
C ALA A 4 0.89 1.98 -14.36
N PHE A 5 -0.40 1.63 -14.40
CA PHE A 5 -0.93 0.55 -13.56
C PHE A 5 -0.33 -0.81 -13.90
N TYR A 6 -0.15 -1.10 -15.20
CA TYR A 6 0.44 -2.36 -15.66
C TYR A 6 1.97 -2.40 -15.55
N ALA A 7 2.63 -1.26 -15.37
CA ALA A 7 4.06 -1.18 -15.09
C ALA A 7 4.40 -1.54 -13.64
N MET A 8 3.42 -1.49 -12.72
CA MET A 8 3.64 -1.90 -11.32
C MET A 8 3.86 -3.40 -11.17
N PRO A 9 4.60 -3.84 -10.13
CA PRO A 9 4.64 -5.25 -9.72
C PRO A 9 3.25 -5.84 -9.52
N ARG A 10 3.03 -7.09 -9.96
CA ARG A 10 1.73 -7.77 -9.86
C ARG A 10 1.20 -7.86 -8.42
N LEU A 11 2.09 -7.95 -7.43
CA LEU A 11 1.72 -7.96 -6.02
C LEU A 11 1.09 -6.64 -5.58
N GLN A 12 1.67 -5.51 -6.01
CA GLN A 12 1.11 -4.17 -5.75
C GLN A 12 -0.21 -3.95 -6.48
N GLN A 13 -0.31 -4.42 -7.74
CA GLN A 13 -1.59 -4.38 -8.48
C GLN A 13 -2.69 -5.16 -7.76
N THR A 14 -2.35 -6.34 -7.21
CA THR A 14 -3.30 -7.19 -6.46
C THR A 14 -3.68 -6.55 -5.14
N ALA A 15 -2.71 -6.00 -4.40
CA ALA A 15 -2.96 -5.29 -3.16
C ALA A 15 -3.89 -4.09 -3.37
N PHE A 16 -3.64 -3.29 -4.42
CA PHE A 16 -4.50 -2.16 -4.77
C PHE A 16 -5.93 -2.59 -5.09
N ARG A 17 -6.10 -3.64 -5.91
CA ARG A 17 -7.43 -4.19 -6.20
C ARG A 17 -8.15 -4.68 -4.94
N ARG A 18 -7.42 -5.32 -4.02
CA ARG A 18 -7.96 -5.75 -2.72
C ARG A 18 -8.31 -4.58 -1.83
N ALA A 19 -7.52 -3.51 -1.81
CA ALA A 19 -7.82 -2.30 -1.06
C ALA A 19 -9.11 -1.64 -1.57
N VAL A 20 -9.28 -1.54 -2.90
CA VAL A 20 -10.52 -1.03 -3.49
C VAL A 20 -11.72 -1.91 -3.17
N ALA A 21 -11.58 -3.24 -3.29
CA ALA A 21 -12.65 -4.18 -2.93
C ALA A 21 -13.01 -4.09 -1.44
N ALA A 22 -12.02 -4.02 -0.56
CA ALA A 22 -12.24 -3.88 0.87
C ALA A 22 -13.05 -2.63 1.21
N VAL A 23 -12.80 -1.50 0.56
CA VAL A 23 -13.61 -0.29 0.77
C VAL A 23 -15.02 -0.44 0.23
N ARG A 24 -15.21 -1.08 -0.93
CA ARG A 24 -16.55 -1.27 -1.52
C ARG A 24 -17.41 -2.25 -0.72
N ASP A 25 -16.80 -3.32 -0.22
CA ASP A 25 -17.51 -4.45 0.37
C ASP A 25 -17.67 -4.33 1.90
N SER A 26 -16.84 -3.51 2.56
CA SER A 26 -16.89 -3.34 4.03
C SER A 26 -17.82 -2.21 4.45
N HIS A 27 -18.24 -2.21 5.73
CA HIS A 27 -18.96 -1.09 6.33
C HIS A 27 -18.08 0.19 6.37
N PRO A 28 -18.63 1.39 6.19
CA PRO A 28 -17.87 2.64 6.24
C PRO A 28 -17.06 2.80 7.54
N GLY A 29 -15.85 3.33 7.42
CA GLY A 29 -14.93 3.62 8.52
C GLY A 29 -14.19 2.42 9.10
N THR A 30 -14.31 1.23 8.53
CA THR A 30 -13.78 -0.01 9.14
C THR A 30 -12.41 -0.44 8.61
N THR A 31 -11.98 0.08 7.45
CA THR A 31 -10.77 -0.41 6.79
C THR A 31 -9.61 0.59 6.86
N SER A 32 -8.38 0.08 7.01
CA SER A 32 -7.17 0.89 6.88
C SER A 32 -7.01 1.48 5.47
N ALA A 33 -7.49 0.76 4.45
CA ALA A 33 -7.53 1.23 3.07
C ALA A 33 -8.40 2.49 2.94
N GLU A 34 -9.61 2.50 3.51
CA GLU A 34 -10.51 3.67 3.49
C GLU A 34 -9.87 4.89 4.12
N ARG A 35 -9.20 4.73 5.27
CA ARG A 35 -8.45 5.83 5.91
C ARG A 35 -7.33 6.37 5.01
N ALA A 36 -6.62 5.49 4.30
CA ALA A 36 -5.58 5.88 3.37
C ALA A 36 -6.12 6.61 2.12
N PHE A 37 -7.29 6.20 1.60
CA PHE A 37 -7.95 6.94 0.52
C PHE A 37 -8.48 8.30 0.99
N LEU A 38 -9.05 8.37 2.19
CA LEU A 38 -9.51 9.64 2.77
C LEU A 38 -8.36 10.63 3.00
N ALA A 39 -7.18 10.15 3.40
CA ALA A 39 -5.97 10.97 3.51
C ALA A 39 -5.53 11.58 2.17
N LEU A 40 -5.93 10.96 1.04
CA LEU A 40 -5.71 11.47 -0.31
C LEU A 40 -6.92 12.25 -0.87
N ASP A 41 -7.89 12.61 -0.04
CA ASP A 41 -9.14 13.29 -0.44
C ASP A 41 -9.96 12.47 -1.46
N VAL A 42 -9.92 11.14 -1.34
CA VAL A 42 -10.70 10.21 -2.15
C VAL A 42 -11.76 9.56 -1.26
N ASP A 43 -13.01 10.01 -1.43
CA ASP A 43 -14.13 9.50 -0.66
C ASP A 43 -14.65 8.15 -1.20
N ARG A 44 -15.40 7.44 -0.36
CA ARG A 44 -16.02 6.16 -0.71
C ARG A 44 -16.88 6.24 -1.96
N ARG A 45 -17.66 7.33 -2.11
CA ARG A 45 -18.53 7.54 -3.27
C ARG A 45 -17.73 7.63 -4.57
N THR A 46 -16.56 8.28 -4.54
CA THR A 46 -15.64 8.29 -5.67
C THR A 46 -15.11 6.90 -5.96
N ILE A 47 -14.74 6.12 -4.94
CA ILE A 47 -14.24 4.74 -5.11
C ILE A 47 -15.29 3.81 -5.73
N GLU A 48 -16.55 3.92 -5.32
CA GLU A 48 -17.65 3.10 -5.84
C GLU A 48 -17.97 3.42 -7.30
N ARG A 49 -17.87 4.69 -7.69
CA ARG A 49 -18.29 5.17 -9.03
C ARG A 49 -17.16 5.24 -10.05
N THR A 50 -15.90 5.20 -9.60
CA THR A 50 -14.74 5.36 -10.47
C THR A 50 -14.13 4.00 -10.80
N HIS A 51 -13.69 3.83 -12.03
CA HIS A 51 -13.01 2.61 -12.45
C HIS A 51 -11.64 2.50 -11.77
N THR A 52 -11.22 1.28 -11.42
CA THR A 52 -9.97 1.02 -10.66
C THR A 52 -8.73 1.64 -11.31
N LEU A 53 -8.65 1.67 -12.64
CA LEU A 53 -7.52 2.27 -13.35
C LEU A 53 -7.48 3.80 -13.25
N GLU A 54 -8.64 4.45 -13.23
CA GLU A 54 -8.75 5.90 -13.06
C GLU A 54 -8.50 6.29 -11.61
N LEU A 55 -8.95 5.48 -10.66
CA LEU A 55 -8.60 5.64 -9.24
C LEU A 55 -7.09 5.60 -9.04
N HIS A 56 -6.40 4.64 -9.67
CA HIS A 56 -4.94 4.56 -9.60
C HIS A 56 -4.27 5.83 -10.14
N ALA A 57 -4.71 6.35 -11.28
CA ALA A 57 -4.13 7.57 -11.85
C ALA A 57 -4.27 8.78 -10.89
N ARG A 58 -5.49 8.98 -10.34
CA ARG A 58 -5.74 10.05 -9.36
C ARG A 58 -4.89 9.89 -8.10
N ILE A 59 -4.73 8.67 -7.61
CA ILE A 59 -3.95 8.38 -6.41
C ILE A 59 -2.47 8.65 -6.64
N ALA A 60 -1.93 8.28 -7.80
CA ALA A 60 -0.55 8.59 -8.16
C ALA A 60 -0.29 10.10 -8.20
N GLU A 61 -1.22 10.89 -8.75
CA GLU A 61 -1.15 12.35 -8.75
C GLU A 61 -1.20 12.93 -7.33
N ARG A 62 -2.10 12.42 -6.48
CA ARG A 62 -2.22 12.89 -5.09
C ARG A 62 -1.02 12.52 -4.25
N LEU A 63 -0.50 11.30 -4.37
CA LEU A 63 0.69 10.83 -3.65
C LEU A 63 1.94 11.66 -3.99
N ALA A 64 2.08 12.12 -5.24
CA ALA A 64 3.17 12.99 -5.64
C ALA A 64 3.15 14.34 -4.90
N LEU A 65 1.97 14.79 -4.47
CA LEU A 65 1.76 16.03 -3.72
C LEU A 65 1.75 15.81 -2.19
N THR A 66 1.65 14.57 -1.73
CA THR A 66 1.64 14.23 -0.30
C THR A 66 3.04 14.36 0.30
N PRO A 67 3.20 14.96 1.49
CA PRO A 67 4.45 14.98 2.23
C PRO A 67 5.02 13.57 2.46
N GLU A 68 6.35 13.45 2.45
CA GLU A 68 7.04 12.15 2.55
C GLU A 68 6.75 11.42 3.88
N ALA A 69 6.53 12.18 4.96
CA ALA A 69 6.19 11.64 6.28
C ALA A 69 4.91 10.79 6.29
N ASP A 70 3.89 11.18 5.52
CA ASP A 70 2.60 10.49 5.46
C ASP A 70 2.54 9.47 4.30
N ARG A 71 3.37 9.67 3.29
CA ARG A 71 3.39 8.87 2.05
C ARG A 71 3.62 7.38 2.30
N ALA A 72 4.60 7.04 3.14
CA ALA A 72 4.97 5.64 3.40
C ALA A 72 3.81 4.84 4.04
N GLY A 73 3.03 5.45 4.92
CA GLY A 73 1.88 4.82 5.56
C GLY A 73 0.73 4.58 4.57
N ILE A 74 0.47 5.56 3.70
CA ILE A 74 -0.56 5.49 2.67
C ILE A 74 -0.19 4.44 1.61
N GLU A 75 1.06 4.43 1.14
CA GLU A 75 1.53 3.45 0.16
C GLU A 75 1.46 2.01 0.71
N ALA A 76 1.87 1.81 1.97
CA ALA A 76 1.79 0.49 2.60
C ALA A 76 0.34 -0.01 2.75
N ALA A 77 -0.61 0.90 3.00
CA ALA A 77 -2.03 0.57 3.13
C ALA A 77 -2.70 0.28 1.77
N LEU A 78 -2.30 0.98 0.70
CA LEU A 78 -2.93 0.88 -0.62
C LEU A 78 -2.28 -0.14 -1.54
N PHE A 79 -0.95 -0.21 -1.56
CA PHE A 79 -0.17 -1.09 -2.45
C PHE A 79 0.42 -2.29 -1.71
N GLY A 80 0.16 -2.40 -0.41
CA GLY A 80 0.84 -3.34 0.49
C GLY A 80 2.23 -2.84 0.83
N LYS A 81 2.86 -3.42 1.86
CA LYS A 81 4.30 -3.26 2.03
C LYS A 81 4.95 -3.84 0.77
N ALA A 82 5.39 -2.98 -0.14
CA ALA A 82 6.54 -3.33 -0.95
C ALA A 82 7.58 -3.84 0.05
N ALA A 83 8.11 -5.03 -0.15
CA ALA A 83 9.31 -5.42 0.54
C ALA A 83 10.40 -4.43 0.09
N HIS A 84 10.42 -3.24 0.69
CA HIS A 84 11.64 -2.50 0.87
C HIS A 84 12.45 -3.38 1.81
N THR A 85 13.14 -4.34 1.20
CA THR A 85 14.41 -4.84 1.72
C THR A 85 15.36 -3.65 1.67
N ALA A 86 15.14 -2.67 2.54
CA ALA A 86 16.21 -1.84 3.04
C ALA A 86 16.93 -2.74 4.03
N GLU A 87 17.99 -3.36 3.52
CA GLU A 87 19.09 -3.88 4.31
C GLU A 87 19.46 -2.84 5.38
N ALA A 88 19.08 -3.13 6.61
CA ALA A 88 19.56 -2.47 7.80
C ALA A 88 19.55 -3.50 8.93
N THR A 89 20.29 -4.58 8.71
CA THR A 89 20.80 -5.40 9.82
C THR A 89 21.92 -4.59 10.47
N PRO A 90 21.76 -4.07 11.70
CA PRO A 90 22.89 -3.50 12.41
C PRO A 90 23.92 -4.60 12.67
N ALA A 91 25.13 -4.39 12.18
CA ALA A 91 26.30 -5.18 12.55
C ALA A 91 26.50 -5.11 14.07
N GLY A 92 26.63 -6.26 14.73
CA GLY A 92 26.82 -6.31 16.18
C GLY A 92 26.90 -7.72 16.76
N THR A 93 27.97 -8.42 16.42
CA THR A 93 28.79 -9.27 17.33
C THR A 93 28.11 -10.25 18.30
N GLY A 94 28.27 -11.55 18.05
CA GLY A 94 28.05 -12.60 19.06
C GLY A 94 28.29 -14.01 18.51
N LEU A 95 29.43 -14.61 18.89
CA LEU A 95 30.01 -15.91 18.53
C LEU A 95 29.10 -17.17 18.58
N PRO A 96 29.53 -18.30 17.97
CA PRO A 96 28.72 -19.51 17.80
C PRO A 96 28.69 -20.36 19.08
N VAL A 97 27.53 -20.93 19.40
CA VAL A 97 27.42 -22.00 20.40
C VAL A 97 26.61 -23.16 19.82
N VAL A 98 27.33 -24.27 19.64
CA VAL A 98 26.83 -25.64 19.49
C VAL A 98 26.04 -26.04 20.73
N ALA A 99 24.87 -26.67 20.55
CA ALA A 99 24.39 -27.70 21.48
C ALA A 99 23.38 -28.61 20.77
N SER A 100 23.75 -29.89 20.68
CA SER A 100 22.96 -31.07 20.33
C SER A 100 21.82 -31.35 21.33
N PHE A 101 21.09 -32.45 21.08
CA PHE A 101 20.15 -33.21 21.94
C PHE A 101 18.66 -32.87 21.71
N TRP A 102 17.73 -33.78 21.40
CA TRP A 102 17.63 -35.26 21.40
C TRP A 102 16.99 -35.74 20.08
#